data_AF-A0AAD0HKX2-F1
#
_entry.id   AF-A0AAD0HKX2-F1
#
_cell.length_a   1.000
_cell.length_b   1.000
_cell.length_c   1.000
_cell.angle_alpha   90.00
_cell.angle_beta   90.00
_cell.angle_gamma   90.00
#
_symmetry.space_group_name_H-M   'P 1'
#
loop_
_entity.id
_entity.type
_entity.pdbx_description
1 polymer ?
#
loop_
_entity_poly.entity_id
_entity_poly.type
_entity_poly.pdbx_seq_one_letter_code
_entity_poly.pdbx_strand_id
1 'polypeptide(L)' 'MNTKKITIPNRDSNGCMVGFKELNVLWECPTCGSEMGEPQLTHHAEDGFHGSVHIWESKCGHIAKYIDLKEIAE' A
#
# COMPACT_ATOMS: atom_id res chain seq x y z
N MET A 1 13.36 -12.66 -2.69
CA MET A 1 12.83 -11.30 -2.49
C MET A 1 11.44 -11.45 -1.90
N ASN A 2 11.12 -10.81 -0.78
CA ASN A 2 9.79 -10.90 -0.19
C ASN A 2 8.90 -9.87 -0.88
N THR A 3 8.00 -10.32 -1.75
CA THR A 3 7.17 -9.45 -2.57
C THR A 3 5.71 -9.72 -2.27
N LYS A 4 4.89 -8.65 -2.23
CA LYS A 4 3.45 -8.78 -2.02
C LYS A 4 2.70 -7.98 -3.07
N LYS A 5 1.60 -8.58 -3.56
CA LYS A 5 0.61 -7.89 -4.37
C LYS A 5 -0.36 -7.18 -3.42
N ILE A 6 -0.49 -5.87 -3.54
CA ILE A 6 -1.41 -5.06 -2.73
C ILE A 6 -2.29 -4.19 -3.61
N THR A 7 -3.40 -3.74 -3.03
CA THR A 7 -4.36 -2.82 -3.64
C THR A 7 -4.36 -1.53 -2.84
N ILE A 8 -4.14 -0.40 -3.50
CA ILE A 8 -4.10 0.92 -2.86
C ILE A 8 -5.03 1.90 -3.61
N PRO A 9 -5.42 3.03 -2.98
CA PRO A 9 -6.04 4.12 -3.70
C PRO A 9 -5.12 4.62 -4.82
N ASN A 10 -5.68 4.75 -6.01
CA ASN A 10 -5.02 5.39 -7.13
C ASN A 10 -5.34 6.88 -7.10
N ARG A 11 -4.30 7.71 -7.07
CA ARG A 11 -4.43 9.17 -7.01
C ARG A 11 -3.70 9.80 -8.17
N ASP A 12 -4.28 10.85 -8.73
CA ASP A 12 -3.65 11.65 -9.78
C ASP A 12 -2.57 12.58 -9.22
N SER A 13 -1.95 13.38 -10.09
CA SER A 13 -0.88 14.33 -9.72
C SER A 13 -1.35 15.45 -8.78
N ASN A 14 -2.66 15.70 -8.66
CA ASN A 14 -3.24 16.66 -7.72
C ASN A 14 -3.60 15.99 -6.38
N GLY A 15 -3.41 14.68 -6.26
CA GLY A 15 -3.79 13.89 -5.09
C GLY A 15 -5.26 13.50 -5.06
N CYS A 16 -6.01 13.77 -6.13
CA CYS A 16 -7.43 13.40 -6.21
C CYS A 16 -7.57 11.90 -6.48
N MET A 17 -8.53 11.27 -5.81
CA MET A 17 -8.82 9.85 -6.03
C MET A 17 -9.40 9.64 -7.43
N VAL A 18 -8.78 8.73 -8.17
CA VAL A 18 -9.21 8.33 -9.52
C VAL A 18 -9.58 6.84 -9.60
N GLY A 19 -9.51 6.13 -8.47
CA GLY A 19 -9.91 4.73 -8.34
C GLY A 19 -8.99 3.95 -7.42
N PHE A 20 -8.81 2.67 -7.71
CA PHE A 20 -7.90 1.76 -7.00
C PHE A 20 -6.93 1.13 -8.00
N LYS A 21 -5.70 0.86 -7.57
CA LYS A 21 -4.73 0.12 -8.38
C LYS A 21 -4.11 -1.02 -7.60
N GLU A 22 -3.80 -2.09 -8.30
CA GLU A 22 -3.00 -3.19 -7.77
C GLU A 22 -1.54 -3.03 -8.18
N LEU A 23 -0.62 -3.37 -7.29
CA LEU A 23 0.80 -3.27 -7.53
C LEU A 23 1.57 -4.34 -6.75
N ASN A 24 2.68 -4.78 -7.33
CA ASN A 24 3.64 -5.64 -6.67
C ASN A 24 4.71 -4.77 -6.00
N VAL A 25 4.96 -5.02 -4.72
CA VAL A 25 5.93 -4.25 -3.91
C VAL A 25 6.89 -5.15 -3.18
N LEU A 26 8.09 -4.63 -2.96
CA LEU A 26 9.01 -5.18 -1.98
C LEU A 26 8.42 -5.00 -0.58
N TRP A 27 8.29 -6.11 0.16
CA TRP A 27 7.57 -6.15 1.43
C TRP A 27 8.51 -6.06 2.63
N GLU A 28 9.07 -4.86 2.79
CA GLU A 28 9.96 -4.50 3.88
C GLU A 28 9.69 -3.05 4.30
N CYS A 29 9.95 -2.73 5.56
CA CYS A 29 9.80 -1.37 6.06
C CYS A 29 10.77 -0.45 5.31
N PRO A 30 10.28 0.60 4.62
CA PRO A 30 11.14 1.50 3.85
C PRO A 30 12.11 2.30 4.73
N THR A 31 11.84 2.41 6.03
CA THR A 31 12.67 3.15 6.99
C THR A 31 13.83 2.31 7.54
N CYS A 32 13.61 1.03 7.84
CA CYS A 32 14.59 0.20 8.56
C CYS A 32 14.81 -1.20 7.99
N GLY A 33 14.17 -1.55 6.87
CA GLY A 33 14.30 -2.84 6.19
C GLY A 33 13.73 -4.03 6.96
N SER A 34 13.03 -3.80 8.08
CA SER A 34 12.40 -4.87 8.86
C SER A 34 11.17 -5.44 8.16
N GLU A 35 10.81 -6.67 8.48
CA GLU A 35 9.60 -7.30 7.93
C GLU A 35 8.34 -6.50 8.28
N MET A 36 7.52 -6.20 7.26
CA MET A 36 6.21 -5.60 7.43
C MET A 36 5.17 -6.65 7.85
N GLY A 37 4.14 -6.22 8.59
CA GLY A 37 3.01 -7.08 8.93
C GLY A 37 2.26 -7.57 7.69
N GLU A 38 1.38 -8.54 7.88
CA GLU A 38 0.57 -9.06 6.78
C GLU A 38 -0.44 -8.00 6.32
N PRO A 39 -0.53 -7.76 5.00
CA PRO A 39 -1.52 -6.83 4.48
C PRO A 39 -2.91 -7.42 4.63
N GLN A 40 -3.81 -6.66 5.24
CA GLN A 40 -5.21 -7.00 5.43
C GLN A 40 -6.09 -6.15 4.53
N LEU A 41 -7.04 -6.78 3.87
CA LEU A 41 -7.99 -6.08 3.03
C LEU A 41 -9.06 -5.42 3.91
N THR A 42 -9.23 -4.10 3.75
CA THR A 42 -10.25 -3.32 4.45
C THR A 42 -11.11 -2.55 3.45
N HIS A 43 -12.36 -2.26 3.84
CA HIS A 43 -13.23 -1.41 3.05
C HIS A 43 -12.75 0.03 3.09
N HIS A 44 -12.77 0.70 1.94
CA HIS A 44 -12.40 2.09 1.79
C HIS A 44 -13.46 2.82 0.97
N ALA A 45 -13.89 3.97 1.51
CA ALA A 45 -14.81 4.88 0.85
C ALA A 45 -14.27 6.32 0.97
N GLU A 46 -13.99 6.95 -0.17
CA GLU A 46 -13.41 8.30 -0.27
C GLU A 46 -13.90 8.93 -1.59
N ASP A 47 -14.32 10.20 -1.57
CA ASP A 47 -14.73 10.97 -2.76
C ASP A 47 -15.75 10.29 -3.69
N GLY A 48 -16.67 9.49 -3.10
CA GLY A 48 -17.69 8.74 -3.86
C GLY A 48 -17.16 7.45 -4.51
N PHE A 49 -15.88 7.13 -4.34
CA PHE A 49 -15.32 5.82 -4.67
C PHE A 49 -15.51 4.87 -3.49
N HIS A 50 -15.97 3.65 -3.79
CA HIS A 50 -16.15 2.58 -2.81
C HIS A 50 -15.40 1.35 -3.29
N GLY A 51 -14.58 0.76 -2.42
CA GLY A 51 -13.80 -0.41 -2.75
C GLY A 51 -13.07 -0.98 -1.56
N SER A 52 -11.97 -1.67 -1.84
CA SER A 52 -11.15 -2.30 -0.82
C SER A 52 -9.67 -2.02 -1.05
N VAL A 53 -8.96 -1.74 0.02
CA VAL A 53 -7.51 -1.47 0.01
C VAL A 53 -6.82 -2.34 1.03
N HIS A 54 -5.54 -2.61 0.80
CA HIS A 54 -4.72 -3.34 1.76
C HIS A 54 -4.10 -2.37 2.76
N ILE A 55 -4.33 -2.61 4.04
CA ILE A 55 -3.68 -1.93 5.17
C ILE A 55 -2.76 -2.89 5.90
N TRP A 56 -1.79 -2.37 6.64
CA TRP A 56 -0.86 -3.18 7.43
C TRP A 56 -0.34 -2.38 8.62
N GLU A 57 0.18 -3.12 9.59
CA GLU A 57 0.96 -2.55 10.69
C GLU A 57 2.38 -3.09 10.60
N SER A 58 3.38 -2.20 10.67
CA SER A 58 4.76 -2.66 10.67
C SER A 58 5.13 -3.18 12.06
N LYS A 59 5.81 -4.33 12.12
CA LYS A 59 6.26 -4.90 13.41
C LYS A 59 7.32 -4.02 14.10
N CYS A 60 8.02 -3.21 13.32
CA CYS A 60 9.03 -2.27 13.82
C CYS A 60 8.47 -0.96 14.39
N GLY A 61 7.16 -0.71 14.28
CA GLY A 61 6.52 0.50 14.81
C GLY A 61 6.62 1.74 13.91
N HIS A 62 7.35 1.69 12.80
CA HIS A 62 7.37 2.76 11.80
C HIS A 62 6.10 2.78 10.94
N ILE A 63 5.63 3.97 10.56
CA ILE A 63 4.53 4.10 9.62
C ILE A 63 5.08 4.00 8.19
N ALA A 64 4.75 2.92 7.50
CA ALA A 64 5.09 2.73 6.08
C ALA A 64 3.88 3.12 5.22
N LYS A 65 3.97 4.25 4.49
CA LYS A 65 2.89 4.70 3.61
C LYS A 65 2.97 4.01 2.26
N TYR A 66 1.86 3.99 1.53
CA TYR A 66 1.79 3.41 0.18
C TYR A 66 2.83 3.99 -0.78
N ILE A 67 3.07 5.31 -0.71
CA ILE A 67 4.04 6.02 -1.57
C ILE A 67 5.50 5.67 -1.27
N ASP A 68 5.79 5.21 -0.05
CA ASP A 68 7.15 4.87 0.36
C ASP A 68 7.53 3.44 -0.05
N LEU A 69 6.56 2.63 -0.48
CA LEU A 69 6.80 1.26 -0.91
C LEU A 69 7.44 1.23 -2.30
N LYS A 70 8.46 0.39 -2.44
CA LYS A 70 9.16 0.19 -3.70
C LYS A 70 8.35 -0.75 -4.60
N GLU A 71 7.70 -0.18 -5.60
CA GLU A 71 7.07 -0.92 -6.70
C GLU A 71 8.15 -1.74 -7.45
N ILE A 72 7.83 -2.99 -7.76
CA ILE A 72 8.64 -3.86 -8.60
C ILE A 72 7.87 -4.13 -9.88
N ALA A 73 8.50 -3.84 -11.02
CA ALA A 73 7.99 -4.27 -12.32
C ALA A 73 8.20 -5.79 -12.43
N GLU A 74 7.18 -6.50 -12.90
CA GLU A 74 7.26 -7.92 -13.25
C GLU A 74 8.18 -8.14 -14.47
#